data_AF-A0A0B7HDC2-F1
#
_entry.id   AF-A0A0B7HDC2-F1
#
_cell.length_a   1.000
_cell.length_b   1.000
_cell.length_c   1.000
_cell.angle_alpha   90.00
_cell.angle_beta   90.00
_cell.angle_gamma   90.00
#
_symmetry.space_group_name_H-M   'P 1'
#
loop_
_entity.id
_entity.type
_entity.pdbx_description
1 polymer ?
#
loop_
_entity_poly.entity_id
_entity_poly.type
_entity_poly.pdbx_seq_one_letter_code
_entity_poly.pdbx_strand_id
1 'polypeptide(L)' 'MAQITEKRSPEWIMNMILNPEEMLQKDAIAQELLRDYNGVTMSNQHLTQEEARAILEFLRTL' A
#
# COMPACT_ATOMS: atom_id res chain seq x y z
N MET A 1 -6.45 -16.46 -7.54
CA MET A 1 -5.69 -15.19 -7.58
C MET A 1 -5.13 -14.97 -6.19
N ALA A 2 -3.84 -14.68 -6.03
CA ALA A 2 -3.24 -14.48 -4.70
C ALA A 2 -3.49 -13.05 -4.20
N GLN A 3 -3.88 -12.93 -2.94
CA GLN A 3 -4.28 -11.67 -2.30
C GLN A 3 -3.08 -10.80 -1.91
N ILE A 4 -3.31 -9.51 -1.67
CA ILE A 4 -2.21 -8.60 -1.32
C ILE A 4 -1.58 -8.96 0.04
N THR A 5 -2.38 -9.44 0.98
CA THR A 5 -1.97 -9.89 2.33
C THR A 5 -1.11 -11.16 2.31
N GLU A 6 -1.16 -11.93 1.23
CA GLU A 6 -0.27 -13.09 1.00
C GLU A 6 1.05 -12.68 0.31
N LYS A 7 1.04 -11.55 -0.38
CA LYS A 7 2.16 -11.07 -1.22
C LYS A 7 3.03 -10.04 -0.52
N ARG A 8 2.49 -9.29 0.43
CA ARG A 8 3.14 -8.15 1.09
C ARG A 8 2.93 -8.20 2.59
N SER A 9 3.91 -7.70 3.32
CA SER A 9 3.82 -7.65 4.77
C SER A 9 2.77 -6.63 5.21
N PRO A 10 2.17 -6.80 6.40
CA PRO A 10 1.25 -5.83 6.99
C PRO A 10 1.84 -4.41 7.05
N GLU A 11 3.12 -4.29 7.38
CA GLU A 11 3.84 -3.01 7.49
C GLU A 11 3.93 -2.33 6.14
N TRP A 12 4.26 -3.08 5.09
CA TRP A 12 4.35 -2.53 3.73
C TRP A 12 2.99 -2.01 3.26
N ILE A 13 1.92 -2.78 3.50
CA ILE A 13 0.54 -2.38 3.15
C ILE A 13 0.14 -1.10 3.90
N MET A 14 0.41 -1.05 5.21
CA MET A 14 0.11 0.13 6.03
C MET A 14 0.89 1.35 5.57
N ASN A 15 2.18 1.21 5.28
CA ASN A 15 3.00 2.33 4.82
C ASN A 15 2.54 2.85 3.45
N MET A 16 2.12 1.96 2.54
CA MET A 16 1.53 2.38 1.26
C MET A 16 0.21 3.14 1.43
N ILE A 17 -0.63 2.76 2.39
CA ILE A 17 -1.89 3.47 2.67
C ILE A 17 -1.63 4.85 3.29
N LEU A 18 -0.72 4.91 4.27
CA LEU A 18 -0.49 6.11 5.08
C LEU A 18 0.45 7.13 4.43
N ASN A 19 1.43 6.65 3.65
CA ASN A 19 2.48 7.49 3.09
C ASN A 19 2.96 6.98 1.72
N PRO A 20 2.06 6.93 0.71
CA PRO A 20 2.39 6.40 -0.61
C PRO A 20 3.51 7.18 -1.31
N GLU A 21 3.61 8.50 -1.07
CA GLU A 21 4.61 9.36 -1.69
C GLU A 21 6.03 9.02 -1.22
N GLU A 22 6.24 8.80 0.09
CA GLU A 22 7.54 8.37 0.61
C GLU A 22 7.89 6.95 0.16
N MET A 23 6.89 6.06 0.08
CA MET A 23 7.09 4.71 -0.44
C MET A 23 7.59 4.74 -1.89
N LEU A 24 7.01 5.57 -2.76
CA LEU A 24 7.49 5.73 -4.14
C LEU A 24 8.95 6.24 -4.22
N GLN A 25 9.40 7.00 -3.23
CA GLN A 25 10.79 7.49 -3.19
C GLN A 25 11.79 6.44 -2.68
N LYS A 26 11.38 5.61 -1.71
CA LYS A 26 12.31 4.77 -0.94
C LYS A 26 12.15 3.26 -1.15
N ASP A 27 10.99 2.79 -1.56
CA ASP A 27 10.66 1.37 -1.66
C ASP A 27 10.75 0.89 -3.12
N ALA A 28 11.63 -0.09 -3.37
CA ALA A 28 11.88 -0.60 -4.71
C ALA A 28 10.64 -1.29 -5.32
N ILE A 29 9.79 -1.90 -4.50
CA ILE A 29 8.57 -2.56 -4.96
C ILE A 29 7.54 -1.50 -5.37
N ALA A 30 7.38 -0.43 -4.59
CA ALA A 30 6.50 0.67 -4.95
C ALA A 30 6.92 1.33 -6.29
N GLN A 31 8.22 1.47 -6.53
CA GLN A 31 8.76 1.98 -7.80
C GLN A 31 8.55 1.03 -8.98
N GLU A 32 8.62 -0.28 -8.76
CA GLU A 32 8.30 -1.29 -9.77
C GLU A 32 6.83 -1.22 -10.14
N LEU A 33 5.94 -1.22 -9.14
CA LEU A 33 4.49 -1.08 -9.36
C LEU A 33 4.16 0.22 -10.10
N LEU A 34 4.83 1.33 -9.78
CA LEU A 34 4.63 2.58 -10.52
C LEU A 34 4.88 2.40 -12.03
N ARG A 35 5.90 1.62 -12.43
CA ARG A 35 6.16 1.33 -13.85
C ARG A 35 5.07 0.42 -14.43
N ASP A 36 4.68 -0.62 -13.70
CA ASP A 36 3.66 -1.58 -14.15
C ASP A 36 2.28 -0.94 -14.35
N TYR A 37 1.98 0.12 -13.58
CA TYR A 37 0.75 0.88 -13.65
C TYR A 37 0.90 2.22 -14.40
N ASN A 38 1.82 2.30 -15.38
CA ASN A 38 1.99 3.43 -16.30
C ASN A 38 2.22 4.79 -15.63
N GLY A 39 2.91 4.82 -14.49
CA GLY A 39 3.23 6.04 -13.77
C GLY A 39 2.04 6.64 -13.00
N VAL A 40 0.90 5.94 -12.90
CA VAL A 40 -0.23 6.41 -12.10
C VAL A 40 0.12 6.29 -10.62
N THR A 41 0.11 7.42 -9.92
CA THR A 41 0.43 7.48 -8.50
C THR A 41 -0.82 7.31 -7.63
N MET A 42 -0.64 6.67 -6.48
CA MET A 42 -1.66 6.66 -5.42
C MET A 42 -1.57 7.94 -4.62
N SER A 43 -2.62 8.76 -4.65
CA SER A 43 -2.68 9.97 -3.82
C SER A 43 -2.83 9.62 -2.34
N ASN A 44 -2.17 10.38 -1.47
CA ASN A 44 -2.38 10.25 -0.03
C ASN A 44 -3.84 10.60 0.33
N GLN A 45 -4.55 9.66 0.95
CA GLN A 45 -5.95 9.85 1.37
C GLN A 45 -6.06 10.51 2.76
N HIS A 46 -4.92 10.85 3.39
CA HIS A 46 -4.82 11.46 4.72
C HIS A 46 -5.54 10.67 5.82
N LEU A 47 -5.49 9.34 5.73
CA LEU A 47 -6.06 8.44 6.73
C LEU A 47 -5.23 8.45 7.99
N THR A 48 -5.91 8.29 9.12
CA THR A 48 -5.27 7.98 10.40
C THR A 48 -4.74 6.54 10.41
N GLN A 49 -3.83 6.25 11.33
CA GLN A 49 -3.30 4.90 11.52
C GLN A 49 -4.40 3.88 11.86
N GLU A 50 -5.41 4.29 12.62
CA GLU A 50 -6.54 3.44 12.99
C GLU A 50 -7.40 3.07 11.78
N GLU A 51 -7.71 4.04 10.91
CA GLU A 51 -8.46 3.80 9.67
C GLU A 51 -7.67 2.91 8.70
N ALA A 52 -6.38 3.17 8.51
CA ALA A 52 -5.51 2.31 7.71
C ALA A 52 -5.47 0.89 8.27
N ARG A 53 -5.46 0.73 9.60
CA ARG A 53 -5.49 -0.58 10.24
C ARG A 53 -6.82 -1.29 10.00
N ALA A 54 -7.94 -0.58 10.06
CA ALA A 54 -9.25 -1.15 9.75
C ALA A 54 -9.31 -1.67 8.31
N ILE A 55 -8.73 -0.93 7.35
CA ILE A 55 -8.61 -1.39 5.96
C ILE A 55 -7.76 -2.65 5.86
N LEU A 56 -6.59 -2.69 6.52
CA LEU A 56 -5.74 -3.88 6.52
C LEU A 56 -6.46 -5.10 7.10
N GLU A 57 -7.20 -4.96 8.20
CA GLU A 57 -7.95 -6.09 8.76
C GLU A 57 -9.08 -6.53 7.83
N PHE A 58 -9.77 -5.60 7.17
CA PHE A 58 -10.75 -5.97 6.14
C PHE A 58 -10.09 -6.75 4.99
N LEU A 59 -8.92 -6.36 4.52
CA LEU A 59 -8.18 -7.09 3.48
C LEU A 59 -7.74 -8.50 3.90
N ARG A 60 -7.72 -8.82 5.21
CA ARG A 60 -7.41 -10.16 5.72
C ARG A 60 -8.62 -11.09 5.83
N THR A 61 -9.83 -10.57 5.71
CA THR A 61 -11.06 -11.38 5.74
C THR A 61 -11.50 -11.84 4.36
N LEU A 62 -10.94 -11.24 3.31
CA LEU A 62 -11.10 -11.65 1.92
C LEU A 62 -10.26 -12.89 1.64
#